data_AF-A0ABD1ZCA0-F1
#
_entry.id   AF-A0ABD1ZCA0-F1
#
_cell.length_a   1.000
_cell.length_b   1.000
_cell.length_c   1.000
_cell.angle_alpha   90.00
_cell.angle_beta   90.00
_cell.angle_gamma   90.00
#
_symmetry.space_group_name_H-M   'P 1'
#
loop_
_entity.id
_entity.type
_entity.pdbx_description
1 polymer ?
#
loop_
_entity_poly.entity_id
_entity_poly.type
_entity_poly.pdbx_seq_one_letter_code
_entity_poly.pdbx_strand_id
1 'polypeptide(L)'
;MAARVPNKPQWSKELLKHRKVQNFLAKQGKYLEAQEVKRIGDRMEHLELQGTLAAYQAEVNAKEQALRAKQQAEMEVLLQRAAQGRDELQKTRAQDLERCNQRHANVVRELKASQKQQCLKFEAILAKRVSEFKGMGGNFQFLSQSINSNYGSLCLSNIVDGPEDDT
;
A
#
# COMPACT_ATOMS: atom_id res chain seq x y z
N MET A 1 28.90 17.65 6.05
CA MET A 1 29.54 18.98 6.04
C MET A 1 29.10 19.70 4.77
N ALA A 2 28.34 20.79 4.88
CA ALA A 2 27.98 21.57 3.70
C ALA A 2 29.26 22.14 3.07
N ALA A 3 29.58 21.72 1.84
CA ALA A 3 30.68 22.31 1.10
C ALA A 3 30.38 23.80 0.95
N ARG A 4 31.21 24.65 1.57
CA ARG A 4 31.05 26.10 1.47
C ARG A 4 31.31 26.50 0.02
N VAL A 5 30.57 27.50 -0.46
CA VAL A 5 30.83 28.11 -1.76
C VAL A 5 32.32 28.46 -1.86
N PRO A 6 33.04 28.04 -2.91
CA PRO A 6 34.45 28.32 -3.05
C PRO A 6 34.69 29.84 -3.16
N ASN A 7 35.21 30.45 -2.10
CA ASN A 7 35.52 31.88 -2.09
C ASN A 7 36.89 32.21 -2.69
N LYS A 8 37.77 31.22 -2.89
CA LYS A 8 39.11 31.39 -3.48
C LYS A 8 39.43 30.21 -4.41
N PRO A 9 39.53 30.45 -5.72
CA PRO A 9 40.04 29.47 -6.68
C PRO A 9 41.47 29.05 -6.36
N GLN A 10 41.85 27.88 -6.87
CA GLN A 10 43.25 27.58 -7.08
C GLN A 10 43.73 28.36 -8.31
N TRP A 11 44.40 29.48 -8.07
CA TRP A 11 44.86 30.39 -9.11
C TRP A 11 45.83 29.71 -10.07
N SER A 12 45.70 30.02 -11.36
CA SER A 12 46.60 29.48 -12.38
C SER A 12 48.04 29.96 -12.16
N LYS A 13 49.00 29.14 -12.60
CA LYS A 13 50.42 29.49 -12.56
C LYS A 13 50.71 30.78 -13.34
N GLU A 14 49.98 31.04 -14.42
CA GLU A 14 50.13 32.23 -15.25
C GLU A 14 49.62 33.49 -14.55
N LEU A 15 48.48 33.41 -13.85
CA LEU A 15 48.01 34.51 -13.01
C LEU A 15 49.02 34.84 -11.90
N LEU A 16 49.53 33.82 -11.21
CA LEU A 16 50.54 34.01 -10.16
C LEU A 16 51.84 34.63 -10.70
N LYS A 17 52.25 34.29 -11.94
CA LYS A 17 53.37 34.96 -12.62
C LYS A 17 53.07 36.45 -12.86
N HIS A 18 51.89 36.79 -13.37
CA HIS A 18 51.50 38.19 -13.60
C HIS A 18 51.51 39.00 -12.30
N ARG A 19 51.03 38.42 -11.18
CA ARG A 19 51.09 39.06 -9.86
C ARG A 19 52.53 39.25 -9.35
N LYS A 20 53.43 38.30 -9.63
CA LYS A 20 54.86 38.45 -9.32
C LYS A 20 55.51 39.56 -10.15
N VAL A 21 55.24 39.61 -11.45
CA VAL A 21 55.76 40.64 -12.37
C VAL A 21 55.23 42.02 -11.98
N GLN A 22 53.93 42.15 -11.69
CA GLN A 22 53.32 43.39 -11.19
C GLN A 22 54.06 43.91 -9.94
N ASN A 23 54.25 43.06 -8.93
CA ASN A 23 54.94 43.43 -7.69
C ASN A 23 56.40 43.83 -7.92
N PHE A 24 57.08 43.16 -8.85
CA PHE A 24 58.46 43.47 -9.20
C PHE A 24 58.57 44.85 -9.89
N LEU A 25 57.73 45.12 -10.89
CA LEU A 25 57.70 46.41 -11.60
C LEU A 25 57.33 47.57 -10.67
N ALA A 26 56.38 47.36 -9.76
CA ALA A 26 56.02 48.34 -8.74
C ALA A 26 57.20 48.67 -7.82
N LYS A 27 57.97 47.66 -7.38
CA LYS A 27 59.18 47.88 -6.56
C LYS A 27 60.29 48.61 -7.30
N GLN A 28 60.35 48.49 -8.63
CA GLN A 28 61.29 49.24 -9.48
C GLN A 28 60.83 50.66 -9.80
N GLY A 29 59.67 51.09 -9.31
CA GLY A 29 59.11 52.42 -9.59
C GLY A 29 58.46 52.54 -10.98
N LYS A 30 58.32 51.44 -11.72
CA LYS A 30 57.70 51.41 -13.06
C LYS A 30 56.18 51.24 -12.95
N TYR A 31 55.51 52.25 -12.41
CA TYR A 31 54.09 52.14 -12.05
C TYR A 31 53.15 51.97 -13.25
N LEU A 32 53.45 52.60 -14.39
CA LEU A 32 52.63 52.48 -15.61
C LEU A 32 52.63 51.05 -16.14
N GLU A 33 53.80 50.43 -16.25
CA GLU A 33 53.93 49.02 -16.67
C GLU A 33 53.27 48.08 -15.66
N ALA A 34 53.44 48.35 -14.35
CA ALA A 34 52.79 47.58 -13.30
C ALA A 34 51.25 47.67 -13.37
N GLN A 35 50.70 48.82 -13.74
CA GLN A 35 49.25 49.02 -13.90
C GLN A 35 48.69 48.19 -15.07
N GLU A 36 49.41 48.12 -16.19
CA GLU A 36 48.99 47.28 -17.32
C GLU A 36 49.00 45.79 -16.96
N VAL A 37 50.05 45.31 -16.30
CA VAL A 37 50.13 43.93 -15.81
C VAL A 37 49.04 43.65 -14.77
N LYS A 38 48.73 44.62 -13.90
CA LYS A 38 47.61 44.53 -12.96
C LYS A 38 46.29 44.32 -13.69
N ARG A 39 46.01 45.11 -14.74
CA ARG A 39 44.76 45.00 -15.51
C ARG A 39 44.57 43.62 -16.12
N ILE A 40 45.65 43.04 -16.63
CA ILE A 40 45.66 41.67 -17.16
C ILE A 40 45.43 40.65 -16.04
N GLY A 41 46.11 40.80 -14.91
CA GLY A 41 45.94 39.95 -13.73
C GLY A 41 44.53 39.99 -13.15
N ASP A 42 43.95 41.18 -12.98
CA ASP A 42 42.59 41.39 -12.47
C ASP A 42 41.55 40.73 -13.40
N ARG A 43 41.75 40.81 -14.73
CA ARG A 43 40.89 40.12 -15.71
C ARG A 43 40.99 38.61 -15.59
N MET A 44 42.19 38.05 -15.45
CA MET A 44 42.38 36.60 -15.29
C MET A 44 41.79 36.09 -13.97
N GLU A 45 41.98 36.80 -12.86
CA GLU A 45 41.35 36.47 -11.58
C GLU A 45 39.84 36.41 -11.68
N HIS A 46 39.24 37.41 -12.34
CA HIS A 46 37.80 37.43 -12.53
C HIS A 46 37.29 36.21 -13.31
N LEU A 47 37.98 35.85 -14.40
CA LEU A 47 37.61 34.69 -15.23
C LEU A 47 37.78 33.37 -14.47
N GLU A 48 38.89 33.19 -13.74
CA GLU A 48 39.14 31.97 -12.96
C GLU A 48 38.16 31.83 -11.79
N LEU A 49 37.81 32.94 -11.14
CA LEU A 49 36.79 32.97 -10.10
C LEU A 49 35.41 32.60 -10.65
N GLN A 50 35.01 33.21 -11.77
CA GLN A 50 33.74 32.87 -12.43
C GLN A 50 33.69 31.40 -12.85
N GLY A 51 34.77 30.87 -13.43
CA GLY A 51 34.85 29.45 -13.81
C GLY A 51 34.72 28.52 -12.61
N THR A 52 35.36 28.86 -11.49
CA THR A 52 35.26 28.09 -10.24
C THR A 52 33.84 28.08 -9.68
N LEU A 53 33.19 29.25 -9.65
CA LEU A 53 31.80 29.36 -9.19
C LEU A 53 30.83 28.61 -10.12
N ALA A 54 31.03 28.69 -11.43
CA ALA A 54 30.22 27.97 -12.41
C ALA A 54 30.37 26.45 -12.26
N ALA A 55 31.60 25.95 -12.09
CA ALA A 55 31.87 24.53 -11.86
C ALA A 55 31.23 24.04 -10.55
N TYR A 56 31.35 24.82 -9.47
CA TYR A 56 30.69 24.52 -8.20
C TYR A 56 29.17 24.46 -8.35
N GLN A 57 28.56 25.44 -9.03
CA GLN A 57 27.11 25.46 -9.24
C GLN A 57 26.66 24.26 -10.08
N ALA A 58 27.42 23.89 -11.11
CA ALA A 58 27.12 22.71 -11.92
C ALA A 58 27.18 21.41 -11.09
N GLU A 59 28.18 21.28 -10.22
CA GLU A 59 28.30 20.13 -9.31
C GLU A 59 27.13 20.07 -8.32
N VAL A 60 26.75 21.20 -7.71
CA VAL A 60 25.60 21.29 -6.81
C VAL A 60 24.32 20.90 -7.53
N ASN A 61 24.07 21.45 -8.73
CA ASN A 61 22.89 21.15 -9.52
C ASN A 61 22.83 19.66 -9.90
N ALA A 62 23.96 19.05 -10.28
CA ALA A 62 24.02 17.63 -10.60
C ALA A 62 23.68 16.76 -9.38
N LYS A 63 24.22 17.09 -8.21
CA LYS A 63 23.91 16.39 -6.95
C LYS A 63 22.44 16.55 -6.56
N GLU A 64 21.89 17.74 -6.74
CA GLU A 64 20.48 18.02 -6.46
C GLU A 64 19.56 17.22 -7.39
N GLN A 65 19.85 17.20 -8.68
CA GLN A 65 19.10 16.41 -9.67
C GLN A 65 19.15 14.91 -9.34
N ALA A 66 20.34 14.38 -9.02
CA ALA A 66 20.50 12.99 -8.61
C ALA A 66 19.70 12.67 -7.34
N LEU A 67 19.70 13.58 -6.35
CA LEU A 67 18.92 13.42 -5.13
C LEU A 67 17.41 13.42 -5.42
N ARG A 68 16.92 14.36 -6.22
CA ARG A 68 15.50 14.44 -6.60
C ARG A 68 15.07 13.19 -7.37
N ALA A 69 15.88 12.71 -8.32
CA ALA A 69 15.60 11.49 -9.06
C ALA A 69 15.53 10.26 -8.13
N LYS A 70 16.45 10.16 -7.16
CA LYS A 70 16.42 9.08 -6.16
C LYS A 70 15.15 9.14 -5.30
N GLN A 71 14.80 10.33 -4.81
CA GLN A 71 13.59 10.53 -4.00
C GLN A 71 12.31 10.19 -4.78
N GLN A 72 12.25 10.56 -6.06
CA GLN A 72 11.12 10.23 -6.93
C GLN A 72 10.98 8.71 -7.10
N ALA A 73 12.08 8.01 -7.38
CA ALA A 73 12.07 6.55 -7.51
C ALA A 73 11.67 5.85 -6.20
N GLU A 74 12.17 6.31 -5.05
CA GLU A 74 11.78 5.79 -3.74
C GLU A 74 10.28 6.01 -3.47
N MET A 75 9.74 7.18 -3.81
CA MET A 75 8.31 7.49 -3.68
C MET A 75 7.45 6.57 -4.55
N GLU A 76 7.84 6.33 -5.80
CA GLU A 76 7.12 5.43 -6.70
C GLU A 76 7.08 3.99 -6.17
N VAL A 77 8.19 3.48 -5.66
CA VAL A 77 8.26 2.15 -5.04
C VAL A 77 7.34 2.06 -3.82
N LEU A 78 7.32 3.10 -2.97
CA LEU A 78 6.44 3.13 -1.80
C LEU A 78 4.96 3.16 -2.20
N LEU A 79 4.59 3.92 -3.22
CA LEU A 79 3.23 3.97 -3.74
C LEU A 79 2.80 2.63 -4.33
N GLN A 80 3.67 1.96 -5.10
CA GLN A 80 3.41 0.63 -5.64
C GLN A 80 3.22 -0.40 -4.52
N ARG A 81 4.08 -0.40 -3.51
CA ARG A 81 3.95 -1.30 -2.35
C ARG A 81 2.66 -1.04 -1.58
N ALA A 82 2.28 0.23 -1.40
CA ALA A 82 1.03 0.58 -0.75
C ALA A 82 -0.19 0.09 -1.56
N ALA A 83 -0.16 0.21 -2.89
CA ALA A 83 -1.21 -0.32 -3.75
C ALA A 83 -1.30 -1.85 -3.69
N GLN A 84 -0.19 -2.55 -3.86
CA GLN A 84 -0.12 -4.01 -3.74
C GLN A 84 -0.63 -4.49 -2.38
N GLY A 85 -0.22 -3.85 -1.29
CA GLY A 85 -0.70 -4.20 0.05
C GLY A 85 -2.21 -4.01 0.24
N ARG A 86 -2.82 -2.99 -0.41
CA ARG A 86 -4.28 -2.83 -0.40
C ARG A 86 -4.97 -3.95 -1.18
N ASP A 87 -4.46 -4.26 -2.36
CA ASP A 87 -5.05 -5.28 -3.25
C ASP A 87 -4.95 -6.68 -2.62
N GLU A 88 -3.81 -7.00 -2.01
CA GLU A 88 -3.60 -8.25 -1.25
C GLU A 88 -4.55 -8.36 -0.05
N LEU A 89 -4.74 -7.27 0.69
CA LEU A 89 -5.67 -7.24 1.82
C LEU A 89 -7.12 -7.43 1.36
N GLN A 90 -7.51 -6.79 0.25
CA GLN A 90 -8.85 -6.95 -0.33
C GLN A 90 -9.07 -8.39 -0.79
N LYS A 91 -8.09 -8.99 -1.48
CA LYS A 91 -8.13 -10.39 -1.90
C LYS A 91 -8.26 -11.34 -0.70
N THR A 92 -7.48 -11.10 0.35
CA THR A 92 -7.51 -11.92 1.58
C THR A 92 -8.87 -11.82 2.25
N ARG A 93 -9.43 -10.60 2.38
CA ARG A 93 -10.78 -10.40 2.94
C ARG A 93 -11.86 -11.12 2.14
N ALA A 94 -11.79 -11.08 0.81
CA ALA A 94 -12.74 -11.79 -0.04
C ALA A 94 -12.65 -13.32 0.17
N GLN A 95 -11.43 -13.86 0.24
CA GLN A 95 -11.22 -15.28 0.53
C GLN A 95 -11.69 -15.69 1.93
N ASP A 96 -11.49 -14.83 2.93
CA ASP A 96 -11.98 -15.06 4.29
C ASP A 96 -13.51 -15.05 4.37
N LEU A 97 -14.15 -14.11 3.66
CA LEU A 97 -15.60 -14.05 3.55
C LEU A 97 -16.15 -15.31 2.90
N GLU A 98 -15.55 -15.74 1.78
CA GLU A 98 -15.95 -16.97 1.08
C GLU A 98 -15.83 -18.20 1.99
N ARG A 99 -14.71 -18.33 2.72
CA ARG A 99 -14.54 -19.40 3.71
C ARG A 99 -15.59 -19.35 4.82
N CYS A 100 -15.97 -18.16 5.27
CA CYS A 100 -17.02 -17.97 6.28
C CYS A 100 -18.39 -18.41 5.74
N ASN A 101 -18.75 -17.97 4.54
CA ASN A 101 -19.99 -18.34 3.86
C ASN A 101 -20.08 -19.86 3.65
N GLN A 102 -19.00 -20.48 3.16
CA GLN A 102 -18.95 -21.93 2.96
C GLN A 102 -19.12 -22.70 4.28
N ARG A 103 -18.47 -22.23 5.37
CA ARG A 103 -18.64 -22.81 6.71
C ARG A 103 -20.08 -22.69 7.20
N HIS A 104 -20.68 -21.53 7.04
CA HIS A 104 -22.08 -21.30 7.39
C HIS A 104 -23.01 -22.23 6.60
N ALA A 105 -22.85 -22.32 5.28
CA ALA A 105 -23.62 -23.20 4.43
C ALA A 105 -23.49 -24.68 4.83
N ASN A 106 -22.28 -25.12 5.19
CA ASN A 106 -22.05 -26.48 5.67
C ASN A 106 -22.79 -26.77 6.99
N VAL A 107 -22.71 -25.86 7.97
CA VAL A 107 -23.43 -26.00 9.25
C VAL A 107 -24.93 -26.03 9.03
N VAL A 108 -25.48 -25.13 8.21
CA VAL A 108 -26.91 -25.11 7.88
C VAL A 108 -27.34 -26.43 7.22
N ARG A 109 -26.55 -26.94 6.27
CA ARG A 109 -26.83 -28.22 5.60
C ARG A 109 -26.85 -29.38 6.59
N GLU A 110 -25.87 -29.47 7.49
CA GLU A 110 -25.79 -30.50 8.52
C GLU A 110 -26.98 -30.42 9.50
N LEU A 111 -27.36 -29.22 9.93
CA LEU A 111 -28.51 -29.01 10.80
C LEU A 111 -29.82 -29.40 10.11
N LYS A 112 -30.04 -28.98 8.86
CA LYS A 112 -31.21 -29.38 8.06
C LYS A 112 -31.28 -30.91 7.90
N ALA A 113 -30.14 -31.56 7.63
CA ALA A 113 -30.07 -33.01 7.51
C ALA A 113 -30.38 -33.72 8.85
N SER A 114 -29.82 -33.23 9.96
CA SER A 114 -30.10 -33.75 11.30
C SER A 114 -31.57 -33.60 11.67
N GLN A 115 -32.15 -32.42 11.46
CA GLN A 115 -33.57 -32.15 11.69
C GLN A 115 -34.45 -33.13 10.89
N LYS A 116 -34.18 -33.30 9.59
CA LYS A 116 -34.91 -34.24 8.74
C LYS A 116 -34.85 -35.68 9.28
N GLN A 117 -33.67 -36.13 9.72
CA GLN A 117 -33.53 -37.46 10.33
C GLN A 117 -34.31 -37.58 11.64
N GLN A 118 -34.35 -36.54 12.47
CA GLN A 118 -35.16 -36.53 13.69
C GLN A 118 -36.65 -36.59 13.36
N CYS A 119 -37.14 -35.78 12.42
CA CYS A 119 -38.52 -35.80 11.96
C CYS A 119 -38.94 -37.21 11.50
N LEU A 120 -38.14 -37.87 10.65
CA LEU A 120 -38.42 -39.22 10.19
C LEU A 120 -38.48 -40.25 11.34
N LYS A 121 -37.57 -40.13 12.32
CA LYS A 121 -37.60 -40.98 13.52
C LYS A 121 -38.86 -40.74 14.36
N PHE A 122 -39.24 -39.48 14.57
CA PHE A 122 -40.45 -39.13 15.30
C PHE A 122 -41.70 -39.63 14.59
N GLU A 123 -41.81 -39.44 13.27
CA GLU A 123 -42.91 -39.97 12.45
C GLU A 123 -43.02 -41.49 12.55
N ALA A 124 -41.90 -42.22 12.48
CA ALA A 124 -41.89 -43.67 12.62
C ALA A 124 -42.35 -44.13 14.02
N ILE A 125 -41.91 -43.44 15.08
CA ILE A 125 -42.36 -43.70 16.46
C ILE A 125 -43.86 -43.44 16.57
N LEU A 126 -44.35 -42.31 16.07
CA LEU A 126 -45.77 -41.96 16.10
C LEU A 126 -46.61 -42.97 15.32
N ALA A 127 -46.20 -43.35 14.10
CA ALA A 127 -46.89 -44.35 13.29
C ALA A 127 -46.99 -45.72 14.01
N LYS A 128 -45.92 -46.14 14.68
CA LYS A 128 -45.92 -47.36 15.50
C LYS A 128 -46.91 -47.25 16.66
N ARG A 129 -46.88 -46.15 17.42
CA ARG A 129 -47.81 -45.90 18.54
C ARG A 129 -49.28 -45.84 18.10
N VAL A 130 -49.53 -45.20 16.96
CA VAL A 130 -50.85 -45.14 16.32
C VAL A 130 -51.37 -46.54 15.98
N SER A 131 -50.50 -47.37 15.41
CA SER A 131 -50.83 -48.76 15.05
C SER A 131 -51.09 -49.64 16.28
N GLU A 132 -50.26 -49.53 17.32
CA GLU A 132 -50.45 -50.18 18.62
C GLU A 132 -51.81 -49.79 19.24
N PHE A 133 -52.12 -48.49 19.30
CA PHE A 133 -53.37 -47.97 19.86
C PHE A 133 -54.60 -48.47 19.10
N LYS A 134 -54.55 -48.48 17.76
CA LYS A 134 -55.62 -49.04 16.92
C LYS A 134 -55.81 -50.54 17.14
N GLY A 135 -54.71 -51.29 17.31
CA GLY A 135 -54.74 -52.72 17.60
C GLY A 135 -55.33 -53.06 18.98
N MET A 136 -55.22 -52.14 19.94
CA MET A 136 -55.82 -52.26 21.28
C MET A 136 -57.31 -51.86 21.33
N GLY A 137 -57.94 -51.60 20.18
CA GLY A 137 -59.35 -51.17 20.11
C GLY A 137 -59.57 -49.70 20.46
N GLY A 138 -58.50 -48.89 20.51
CA GLY A 138 -58.59 -47.45 20.76
C GLY A 138 -59.24 -46.70 19.60
N ASN A 139 -60.23 -45.84 19.89
CA ASN A 139 -60.90 -45.00 18.90
C ASN A 139 -60.14 -43.67 18.71
N PHE A 140 -59.78 -43.34 17.46
CA PHE A 140 -59.00 -42.14 17.10
C PHE A 140 -59.78 -40.82 17.11
N GLN A 141 -61.10 -40.87 17.33
CA GLN A 141 -61.99 -39.69 17.24
C GLN A 141 -61.56 -38.52 18.15
N PHE A 142 -60.85 -38.79 19.25
CA PHE A 142 -60.40 -37.77 20.20
C PHE A 142 -59.06 -37.09 19.84
N LEU A 143 -58.20 -37.73 19.03
CA LEU A 143 -56.88 -37.17 18.67
C LEU A 143 -56.93 -36.21 17.46
N SER A 144 -57.95 -36.36 16.59
CA SER A 144 -58.11 -35.50 15.40
C SER A 144 -58.44 -34.04 15.71
N GLN A 145 -59.01 -33.75 16.90
CA GLN A 145 -59.38 -32.39 17.29
C GLN A 145 -58.21 -31.57 17.86
N SER A 146 -57.12 -32.19 18.30
CA SER A 146 -56.01 -31.50 18.99
C SER A 146 -54.79 -31.23 18.11
N ILE A 147 -54.64 -31.93 16.98
CA ILE A 147 -53.48 -31.79 16.09
C ILE A 147 -53.60 -30.53 15.19
N ASN A 148 -54.81 -30.01 14.99
CA ASN A 148 -55.08 -28.88 14.10
C ASN A 148 -54.78 -27.48 14.69
N SER A 149 -54.26 -27.37 15.93
CA SER A 149 -54.16 -26.05 16.58
C SER A 149 -52.76 -25.51 16.85
N ASN A 150 -51.66 -26.27 16.66
CA ASN A 150 -50.33 -25.62 16.87
C ASN A 150 -49.06 -26.32 16.34
N TYR A 151 -49.12 -27.56 15.86
CA TYR A 151 -47.88 -28.31 15.55
C TYR A 151 -47.52 -28.38 14.06
N GLY A 152 -48.39 -27.92 13.16
CA GLY A 152 -48.06 -27.75 11.73
C GLY A 152 -46.98 -26.68 11.47
N SER A 153 -46.62 -25.90 12.49
CA SER A 153 -45.62 -24.83 12.43
C SER A 153 -44.22 -25.24 12.93
N LEU A 154 -44.00 -26.49 13.38
CA LEU A 154 -42.68 -26.94 13.87
C LEU A 154 -41.76 -27.48 12.76
N CYS A 155 -42.28 -27.67 11.55
CA CYS A 155 -41.43 -27.84 10.38
C CYS A 155 -40.88 -26.46 10.03
N LEU A 156 -39.56 -26.29 9.96
CA LEU A 156 -38.90 -25.07 9.47
C LEU A 156 -39.19 -24.89 7.95
N SER A 157 -40.44 -24.69 7.57
CA SER A 157 -40.86 -24.52 6.18
C SER A 157 -40.73 -23.08 5.68
N ASN A 158 -40.27 -22.13 6.50
CA ASN A 158 -40.12 -20.72 6.12
C ASN A 158 -38.78 -20.10 6.56
N ILE A 159 -37.66 -20.76 6.30
CA ILE A 159 -36.45 -19.97 6.00
C ILE A 159 -36.55 -19.69 4.51
N VAL A 160 -36.99 -18.47 4.20
CA VAL A 160 -36.88 -17.88 2.87
C VAL A 160 -35.45 -18.11 2.40
N ASP A 161 -35.28 -19.01 1.43
CA ASP A 161 -34.07 -19.05 0.62
C ASP A 161 -34.00 -17.66 -0.05
N GLY A 162 -33.17 -16.78 0.50
CA GLY A 162 -32.74 -15.59 -0.22
C GLY A 162 -32.09 -16.05 -1.53
N PRO A 163 -32.26 -15.28 -2.62
CA PRO A 163 -31.83 -15.73 -3.93
C PRO A 163 -30.37 -16.15 -3.88
N GLU A 164 -30.09 -17.37 -4.34
CA GLU A 164 -28.76 -17.75 -4.76
C GLU A 164 -28.42 -16.82 -5.94
N ASP A 165 -27.71 -15.73 -5.65
CA ASP A 165 -27.08 -14.90 -6.67
C ASP A 165 -25.94 -15.72 -7.28
N ASP A 166 -26.29 -16.48 -8.32
CA ASP A 166 -25.36 -16.89 -9.37
C ASP A 166 -24.97 -15.63 -10.17
N THR A 167 -23.97 -14.87 -9.72
CA THR A 167 -23.00 -14.17 -10.58
C THR A 167 -21.78 -13.66 -9.82
#